data_AF-A0A382Z2R0-F1
#
_entry.id   AF-A0A382Z2R0-F1
#
_cell.length_a   1.000
_cell.length_b   1.000
_cell.length_c   1.000
_cell.angle_alpha   90.00
_cell.angle_beta   90.00
_cell.angle_gamma   90.00
#
_symmetry.space_group_name_H-M   'P 1'
#
loop_
_entity.id
_entity.type
_entity.pdbx_description
1 polymer ?
#
loop_
_entity_poly.entity_id
_entity_poly.type
_entity_poly.pdbx_seq_one_letter_code
_entity_poly.pdbx_strand_id
1 'polypeptide(L)'
;VILLFLAAVGIFNAQILSVFKRTREIGTLMALGMQKNKVVLLFTIEGALNALLAVFFGSIFFAPLLYYFSIYGIPLPIDYSELGLIVAKRLIPVYSSILILSTTLIVSIIVLIVSYLPSKKISKLHPTDAIRGRAVI
;
A
#
# COMPACT_ATOMS: atom_id res chain seq x y z
N VAL A 1 -11.95 -7.91 0.67
CA VAL A 1 -10.74 -8.73 0.97
C VAL A 1 -9.93 -9.03 -0.29
N ILE A 2 -10.52 -9.54 -1.37
CA ILE A 2 -9.80 -9.88 -2.62
C ILE A 2 -9.02 -8.68 -3.20
N LEU A 3 -9.65 -7.51 -3.35
CA LEU A 3 -8.98 -6.32 -3.87
C LEU A 3 -7.80 -5.85 -2.99
N LEU A 4 -7.94 -5.97 -1.67
CA LEU A 4 -6.84 -5.65 -0.74
C LEU A 4 -5.66 -6.60 -0.93
N PHE A 5 -5.94 -7.89 -1.14
CA PHE A 5 -4.91 -8.88 -1.41
C PHE A 5 -4.21 -8.61 -2.74
N LEU A 6 -4.96 -8.28 -3.80
CA LEU A 6 -4.41 -7.91 -5.10
C LEU A 6 -3.49 -6.68 -4.99
N ALA A 7 -3.94 -5.65 -4.27
CA ALA A 7 -3.13 -4.47 -4.00
C ALA A 7 -1.86 -4.81 -3.20
N ALA A 8 -1.97 -5.67 -2.18
CA ALA A 8 -0.83 -6.12 -1.39
C ALA A 8 0.21 -6.86 -2.24
N VAL A 9 -0.22 -7.76 -3.14
CA VAL A 9 0.70 -8.45 -4.06
C VAL A 9 1.39 -7.46 -5.01
N GLY A 10 0.66 -6.47 -5.52
CA GLY A 10 1.23 -5.40 -6.35
C GLY A 10 2.31 -4.61 -5.62
N ILE A 11 2.03 -4.19 -4.38
CA ILE A 11 2.98 -3.47 -3.52
C ILE A 11 4.19 -4.34 -3.21
N PHE A 12 3.97 -5.62 -2.87
CA PHE A 12 5.04 -6.58 -2.60
C PHE A 12 5.99 -6.71 -3.80
N ASN A 13 5.45 -6.90 -5.00
CA ASN A 13 6.23 -7.03 -6.23
C ASN A 13 7.01 -5.75 -6.55
N ALA A 14 6.37 -4.58 -6.42
CA ALA A 14 7.03 -3.30 -6.63
C ALA A 14 8.19 -3.09 -5.64
N GLN A 15 7.99 -3.46 -4.37
CA GLN A 15 9.00 -3.33 -3.33
C GLN A 15 10.18 -4.30 -3.55
N ILE A 16 9.91 -5.56 -3.92
CA ILE A 16 10.96 -6.52 -4.32
C ILE A 16 11.78 -5.98 -5.50
N LEU A 17 11.09 -5.48 -6.53
CA LEU A 17 11.75 -4.93 -7.72
C LEU A 17 12.63 -3.72 -7.37
N SER A 18 12.16 -2.84 -6.49
CA SER A 18 12.93 -1.68 -6.01
C SER A 18 14.21 -2.11 -5.30
N VAL A 19 14.11 -3.08 -4.38
CA VAL A 19 15.28 -3.65 -3.68
C VAL A 19 16.24 -4.30 -4.67
N PHE A 20 15.72 -5.08 -5.63
CA PHE A 20 16.54 -5.74 -6.65
C PHE A 20 17.34 -4.73 -7.49
N LYS A 21 16.71 -3.65 -7.94
CA LYS A 21 17.40 -2.58 -8.70
C LYS A 21 18.52 -1.91 -7.90
N ARG A 22 18.36 -1.80 -6.57
CA ARG A 22 19.34 -1.17 -5.66
C ARG A 22 20.30 -2.15 -4.98
N THR A 23 20.32 -3.42 -5.40
CA THR A 23 21.15 -4.46 -4.77
C THR A 23 22.65 -4.11 -4.76
N ARG A 24 23.17 -3.52 -5.84
CA ARG A 24 24.58 -3.09 -5.90
C ARG A 24 24.88 -1.99 -4.89
N GLU A 25 24.01 -1.00 -4.75
CA GLU A 25 24.15 0.10 -3.79
C GLU A 25 24.15 -0.43 -2.35
N ILE A 26 23.22 -1.34 -2.03
CA ILE A 26 23.14 -2.05 -0.75
C ILE A 26 24.46 -2.81 -0.48
N GLY A 27 24.98 -3.50 -1.49
CA GLY A 27 26.28 -4.19 -1.43
C GLY A 27 27.43 -3.26 -1.07
N THR A 28 27.49 -2.10 -1.73
CA THR A 28 28.53 -1.08 -1.47
C THR A 28 28.42 -0.51 -0.05
N LEU A 29 27.21 -0.17 0.42
CA LEU A 29 26.99 0.31 1.78
C LEU A 29 27.45 -0.69 2.84
N MET A 30 27.14 -1.98 2.65
CA MET A 30 27.60 -3.03 3.55
C MET A 30 29.12 -3.24 3.49
N ALA A 31 29.74 -3.11 2.32
CA ALA A 31 31.20 -3.22 2.17
C ALA A 31 31.95 -2.04 2.82
N LEU A 32 31.33 -0.87 2.89
CA LEU A 32 31.82 0.30 3.65
C LEU A 32 31.61 0.16 5.18
N GLY A 33 31.08 -0.98 5.66
CA GLY A 33 30.92 -1.28 7.08
C GLY A 33 29.54 -0.97 7.66
N MET A 34 28.54 -0.62 6.83
CA MET A 34 27.17 -0.43 7.33
C MET A 34 26.58 -1.77 7.78
N GLN A 35 26.10 -1.82 9.03
CA GLN A 35 25.44 -3.00 9.57
C GLN A 35 24.17 -3.33 8.79
N LYS A 36 23.95 -4.61 8.50
CA LYS A 36 22.77 -5.14 7.79
C LYS A 36 21.45 -4.61 8.36
N ASN A 37 21.34 -4.51 9.69
CA ASN A 37 20.13 -4.01 10.35
C ASN A 37 19.87 -2.52 10.05
N LYS A 38 20.92 -1.70 9.92
CA LYS A 38 20.76 -0.29 9.54
C LYS A 38 20.29 -0.17 8.09
N VAL A 39 20.77 -1.04 7.20
CA VAL A 39 20.31 -1.07 5.81
C VAL A 39 18.84 -1.48 5.75
N VAL A 40 18.44 -2.55 6.43
CA VAL A 40 17.03 -2.97 6.52
C VAL A 40 16.15 -1.84 7.07
N LEU A 41 16.60 -1.16 8.12
CA LEU A 41 15.87 -0.02 8.71
C LEU A 41 15.71 1.13 7.71
N LEU A 42 16.77 1.50 6.98
CA LEU A 42 16.72 2.56 5.97
C LEU A 42 15.64 2.29 4.91
N PHE A 43 15.62 1.09 4.34
CA PHE A 43 14.61 0.71 3.34
C PHE A 43 13.21 0.55 3.95
N THR A 44 13.12 0.16 5.22
CA THR A 44 11.83 0.12 5.94
C THR A 44 11.27 1.53 6.14
N ILE A 45 12.11 2.49 6.49
CA ILE A 45 11.72 3.91 6.63
C ILE A 45 11.31 4.48 5.27
N GLU A 46 12.03 4.17 4.19
CA GLU A 46 11.63 4.57 2.84
C GLU A 46 10.25 4.00 2.47
N GLY A 47 10.00 2.72 2.78
CA GLY A 47 8.68 2.11 2.61
C GLY A 47 7.59 2.77 3.44
N ALA A 48 7.89 3.13 4.70
CA ALA A 48 6.95 3.82 5.58
C ALA A 48 6.63 5.25 5.11
N LEU A 49 7.63 5.98 4.60
CA LEU A 49 7.44 7.30 3.98
C LEU A 49 6.54 7.19 2.75
N ASN A 50 6.76 6.18 1.90
CA ASN A 50 5.88 5.92 0.75
C ASN A 50 4.44 5.62 1.19
N ALA A 51 4.24 4.88 2.28
CA ALA A 51 2.90 4.62 2.83
C ALA A 51 2.23 5.90 3.35
N LEU A 52 2.97 6.76 4.04
CA LEU A 52 2.45 8.07 4.50
C LEU A 52 2.07 8.97 3.32
N LEU A 53 2.91 9.03 2.28
CA LEU A 53 2.60 9.76 1.06
C LEU A 53 1.35 9.20 0.36
N ALA A 54 1.20 7.87 0.31
CA ALA A 54 0.01 7.24 -0.26
C ALA A 54 -1.27 7.61 0.50
N VAL A 55 -1.23 7.67 1.84
CA VAL A 55 -2.38 8.12 2.65
C VAL A 55 -2.67 9.61 2.39
N PHE A 56 -1.64 10.44 2.35
CA PHE A 56 -1.79 11.88 2.10
C PHE A 56 -2.43 12.16 0.74
N PHE A 57 -1.83 11.65 -0.35
CA PHE A 57 -2.39 11.80 -1.69
C PHE A 57 -3.74 11.10 -1.83
N GLY A 58 -3.88 9.89 -1.27
CA GLY A 58 -5.13 9.15 -1.26
C GLY A 58 -6.26 9.97 -0.63
N SER A 59 -6.03 10.58 0.53
CA SER A 59 -7.02 11.44 1.17
C SER A 59 -7.37 12.67 0.34
N ILE A 60 -6.38 13.30 -0.30
CA ILE A 60 -6.60 14.50 -1.14
C ILE A 60 -7.48 14.17 -2.36
N PHE A 61 -7.24 13.03 -3.02
CA PHE A 61 -8.00 12.65 -4.21
C PHE A 61 -9.34 11.99 -3.89
N PHE A 62 -9.41 11.16 -2.83
CA PHE A 62 -10.63 10.43 -2.49
C PHE A 62 -11.60 11.24 -1.63
N ALA A 63 -11.15 12.20 -0.80
CA ALA A 63 -12.09 12.97 0.02
C ALA A 63 -13.12 13.77 -0.82
N PRO A 64 -12.73 14.50 -1.90
CA PRO A 64 -13.70 15.15 -2.78
C PRO A 64 -14.62 14.17 -3.49
N LEU A 65 -14.10 13.00 -3.88
CA LEU A 65 -14.86 11.95 -4.55
C LEU A 65 -15.93 11.37 -3.61
N LEU A 66 -15.55 11.03 -2.39
CA LEU A 66 -16.48 10.53 -1.36
C LEU A 66 -17.53 11.59 -1.01
N TYR A 67 -17.14 12.85 -0.92
CA TYR A 67 -18.05 13.97 -0.70
C TYR A 67 -19.08 14.10 -1.84
N TYR A 68 -18.63 13.98 -3.09
CA TYR A 68 -19.51 13.99 -4.26
C TYR A 68 -20.54 12.85 -4.19
N PHE A 69 -20.10 11.61 -3.93
CA PHE A 69 -21.02 10.47 -3.80
C PHE A 69 -21.94 10.56 -2.58
N SER A 70 -21.52 11.25 -1.51
CA SER A 70 -22.35 11.49 -0.33
C SER A 70 -23.57 12.37 -0.65
N ILE A 71 -23.40 13.37 -1.54
CA ILE A 71 -24.48 14.29 -1.92
C ILE A 71 -25.36 13.73 -3.03
N TYR A 72 -24.74 13.25 -4.12
CA TYR A 72 -25.49 12.84 -5.31
C TYR A 72 -26.04 11.41 -5.21
N GLY A 73 -25.47 10.60 -4.31
CA GLY A 73 -25.81 9.19 -4.16
C GLY A 73 -25.36 8.34 -5.36
N ILE A 74 -25.44 7.02 -5.22
CA ILE A 74 -25.21 6.08 -6.32
C ILE A 74 -26.57 5.74 -6.92
N PRO A 75 -26.82 6.02 -8.22
CA PRO A 75 -28.09 5.68 -8.85
C PRO A 75 -28.25 4.16 -8.89
N LEU A 76 -29.40 3.68 -8.45
CA LEU A 76 -29.76 2.26 -8.59
C LEU A 76 -30.28 2.07 -10.02
N PRO A 77 -29.68 1.16 -10.81
CA PRO A 77 -30.05 0.97 -12.22
C PRO A 77 -31.40 0.28 -12.42
N ILE A 78 -32.00 -0.26 -11.35
CA ILE A 78 -33.24 -1.02 -11.41
C ILE A 78 -34.32 -0.24 -10.66
N ASP A 79 -35.38 0.14 -11.37
CA ASP A 79 -36.56 0.80 -10.78
C ASP A 79 -37.50 -0.30 -10.26
N TYR A 80 -37.44 -0.60 -8.96
CA TYR A 80 -38.28 -1.64 -8.32
C TYR A 80 -39.76 -1.26 -8.19
N SER A 81 -40.13 -0.09 -8.69
CA SER A 81 -41.51 0.43 -8.69
C SER A 81 -42.45 -0.44 -9.53
N GLU A 82 -41.97 -1.06 -10.61
CA GLU A 82 -42.76 -2.02 -11.41
C GLU A 82 -43.05 -3.34 -10.66
N LEU A 83 -42.26 -3.66 -9.63
CA LEU A 83 -42.42 -4.85 -8.79
C LEU A 83 -43.26 -4.58 -7.53
N GLY A 84 -43.82 -3.36 -7.40
CA GLY A 84 -44.64 -2.95 -6.25
C GLY A 84 -43.85 -2.67 -4.96
N LEU A 85 -42.52 -2.61 -5.03
CA LEU A 85 -41.66 -2.35 -3.87
C LEU A 85 -41.28 -0.87 -3.80
N ILE A 86 -41.54 -0.25 -2.65
CA ILE A 86 -41.13 1.13 -2.37
C ILE A 86 -39.66 1.11 -1.95
N VAL A 87 -38.76 1.13 -2.94
CA VAL A 87 -37.31 1.21 -2.73
C VAL A 87 -36.81 2.59 -3.19
N ALA A 88 -35.89 3.18 -2.42
CA ALA A 88 -35.28 4.45 -2.77
C ALA A 88 -34.52 4.35 -4.11
N LYS A 89 -34.72 5.32 -5.01
CA LYS A 89 -34.07 5.36 -6.35
C LYS A 89 -32.56 5.62 -6.31
N ARG A 90 -32.02 5.98 -5.14
CA ARG A 90 -30.60 6.30 -4.93
C ARG A 90 -30.13 5.71 -3.62
N LEU A 91 -28.94 5.10 -3.66
CA LEU A 91 -28.25 4.60 -2.48
C LEU A 91 -27.31 5.70 -1.99
N ILE A 92 -27.61 6.27 -0.82
CA ILE A 92 -26.77 7.30 -0.20
C ILE A 92 -25.84 6.60 0.78
N PRO A 93 -24.53 6.47 0.47
CA PRO A 93 -23.58 5.86 1.38
C PRO A 93 -23.37 6.76 2.61
N VAL A 94 -23.57 6.20 3.80
CA VAL A 94 -23.31 6.89 5.07
C VAL A 94 -21.85 6.68 5.45
N TYR A 95 -21.03 7.72 5.29
CA TYR A 95 -19.64 7.71 5.69
C TYR A 95 -19.49 8.26 7.11
N SER A 96 -19.41 7.38 8.11
CA SER A 96 -19.07 7.80 9.46
C SER A 96 -17.56 8.05 9.59
N SER A 97 -17.16 9.06 10.34
CA SER A 97 -15.75 9.41 10.62
C SER A 97 -14.97 8.23 11.18
N ILE A 98 -15.61 7.41 12.03
CA ILE A 98 -14.98 6.20 12.60
C ILE A 98 -14.70 5.14 11.53
N LEU A 99 -15.56 5.01 10.51
CA LEU A 99 -15.40 4.03 9.44
C LEU A 99 -14.22 4.41 8.55
N ILE A 100 -14.11 5.68 8.16
CA ILE A 100 -13.00 6.18 7.35
C ILE A 100 -11.68 6.01 8.10
N LEU A 101 -11.64 6.41 9.38
CA LEU A 101 -10.43 6.32 10.19
C LEU A 101 -10.00 4.87 10.39
N SER A 102 -10.91 3.98 10.79
CA SER A 102 -10.61 2.57 11.04
C SER A 102 -10.13 1.84 9.78
N THR A 103 -10.80 2.03 8.64
CA THR A 103 -10.41 1.39 7.37
C THR A 103 -9.06 1.90 6.87
N THR A 104 -8.81 3.20 6.95
CA THR A 104 -7.50 3.79 6.59
C THR A 104 -6.38 3.24 7.46
N LEU A 105 -6.61 3.12 8.76
CA LEU A 105 -5.61 2.61 9.72
C LEU A 105 -5.31 1.13 9.46
N ILE A 106 -6.34 0.31 9.25
CA ILE A 106 -6.19 -1.12 8.92
C ILE A 106 -5.40 -1.29 7.61
N VAL A 107 -5.77 -0.56 6.55
CA VAL A 107 -5.09 -0.65 5.26
C VAL A 107 -3.64 -0.20 5.38
N SER A 108 -3.38 0.90 6.09
CA SER A 108 -2.02 1.40 6.33
C SER A 108 -1.15 0.36 7.05
N ILE A 109 -1.67 -0.29 8.09
CA ILE A 109 -0.96 -1.37 8.80
C ILE A 109 -0.64 -2.52 7.85
N ILE A 110 -1.60 -2.96 7.04
CA ILE A 110 -1.39 -4.05 6.07
C ILE A 110 -0.29 -3.69 5.08
N VAL A 111 -0.32 -2.47 4.53
CA VAL A 111 0.69 -1.99 3.57
C VAL A 111 2.08 -1.93 4.21
N LEU A 112 2.19 -1.44 5.45
CA LEU A 112 3.45 -1.41 6.19
C LEU A 112 4.01 -2.83 6.41
N ILE A 113 3.18 -3.78 6.82
CA ILE A 113 3.58 -5.19 7.00
C ILE A 113 4.07 -5.77 5.67
N VAL A 114 3.28 -5.60 4.60
CA VAL A 114 3.59 -6.13 3.27
C VAL A 114 4.88 -5.52 2.71
N SER A 115 5.14 -4.24 2.96
CA SER A 115 6.37 -3.54 2.54
C SER A 115 7.61 -3.95 3.35
N TYR A 116 7.43 -4.33 4.63
CA TYR A 116 8.53 -4.79 5.47
C TYR A 116 9.06 -6.19 5.09
N LEU A 117 8.17 -7.11 4.70
CA LEU A 117 8.52 -8.48 4.30
C LEU A 117 9.68 -8.56 3.27
N PRO A 118 9.64 -7.85 2.14
CA PRO A 118 10.73 -7.87 1.15
C PRO A 118 12.00 -7.19 1.66
N SER A 119 11.88 -6.09 2.41
CA SER A 119 13.03 -5.38 3.00
C SER A 119 13.83 -6.27 3.96
N LYS A 120 13.17 -7.17 4.68
CA LYS A 120 13.85 -8.15 5.55
C LYS A 120 14.77 -9.10 4.78
N LYS A 121 14.48 -9.40 3.50
CA LYS A 121 15.33 -10.27 2.67
C LYS A 121 16.74 -9.69 2.46
N ILE A 122 16.91 -8.36 2.56
CA ILE A 122 18.22 -7.68 2.46
C ILE A 122 19.22 -8.22 3.50
N SER A 123 18.75 -8.59 4.69
CA SER A 123 19.62 -9.14 5.74
C SER A 123 20.36 -10.42 5.33
N LYS A 124 19.80 -11.17 4.37
CA LYS A 124 20.38 -12.42 3.85
C LYS A 124 21.36 -12.20 2.70
N LEU A 125 21.51 -10.96 2.20
CA LEU A 125 22.44 -10.66 1.12
C LEU A 125 23.90 -10.75 1.59
N HIS A 126 24.73 -11.37 0.75
CA HIS A 126 26.19 -11.34 0.87
C HIS A 126 26.73 -10.12 0.12
N PRO A 127 27.48 -9.21 0.77
CA PRO A 127 27.97 -7.98 0.15
C PRO A 127 28.80 -8.22 -1.12
N THR A 128 29.59 -9.29 -1.12
CA THR A 128 30.44 -9.70 -2.24
C THR A 128 29.62 -10.08 -3.48
N ASP A 129 28.50 -10.77 -3.29
CA ASP A 129 27.63 -11.21 -4.38
C ASP A 129 26.79 -10.05 -4.91
N ALA A 130 26.38 -9.14 -4.01
CA ALA A 130 25.65 -7.92 -4.34
C ALA A 130 26.48 -7.00 -5.26
N ILE A 131 27.76 -6.77 -4.94
CA ILE A 131 28.66 -5.94 -5.75
C ILE A 131 28.94 -6.59 -7.11
N ARG A 132 29.10 -7.93 -7.14
CA ARG A 132 29.32 -8.69 -8.39
C ARG A 132 28.04 -8.86 -9.24
N GLY A 133 26.89 -8.38 -8.77
CA GLY A 133 25.60 -8.53 -9.46
C GLY A 133 25.09 -9.98 -9.52
N ARG A 134 25.59 -10.87 -8.66
CA ARG A 134 25.17 -12.28 -8.54
C ARG A 134 24.21 -12.51 -7.36
N ALA A 135 23.78 -11.46 -6.70
CA ALA A 135 22.87 -11.55 -5.56
C ALA A 135 21.49 -12.08 -5.98
N VAL A 136 21.00 -13.04 -5.22
CA VAL A 136 19.65 -13.62 -5.34
C VAL A 136 18.85 -13.17 -4.12
N ILE A 137 17.68 -12.54 -4.34
CA ILE A 137 16.77 -11.99 -3.30
C ILE A 137 15.47 -12.78 -3.28
#